data_AF-A0A238C092-F1
#
_entry.id   AF-A0A238C092-F1
#
_cell.length_a   1.000
_cell.length_b   1.000
_cell.length_c   1.000
_cell.angle_alpha   90.00
_cell.angle_beta   90.00
_cell.angle_gamma   90.00
#
_symmetry.space_group_name_H-M   'P 1'
#
loop_
_entity.id
_entity.type
_entity.pdbx_description
1 polymer ?
#
loop_
_entity_poly.entity_id
_entity_poly.type
_entity_poly.pdbx_seq_one_letter_code
_entity_poly.pdbx_strand_id
1 'polypeptide(L)'
;MFSVLLSLAKGETHQSPIHTSPKRKNLLDIVYKQHCTKQRVNESYRKLKNAFKKLHDDYLHTKGQNIFSKYIQMQQMICEVTILEKQYWQLINVPEPEPSEGANDYVSRVMEIVNITQLGVPRRPGLSTNDLQNECDRMFIALYRLLRKYLKLREILKELKSDFHSSRFLPIVPRYSLLKSMIKSVIREPAFVEIYHEPDI
;
A
#
# COMPACT_ATOMS: atom_id res chain seq x y z
N MET A 1 -14.71 73.02 5.83
CA MET A 1 -14.98 71.64 5.37
C MET A 1 -14.66 71.58 3.88
N PHE A 2 -13.50 71.02 3.53
CA PHE A 2 -13.04 70.87 2.15
C PHE A 2 -13.13 69.39 1.76
N SER A 3 -13.72 69.11 0.59
CA SER A 3 -13.56 67.84 -0.15
C SER A 3 -13.69 68.21 -1.63
N VAL A 4 -12.61 68.59 -2.32
CA VAL A 4 -11.52 67.76 -2.89
C VAL A 4 -12.02 66.82 -3.98
N LEU A 5 -11.72 67.24 -5.22
CA LEU A 5 -11.72 66.46 -6.46
C LEU A 5 -10.71 65.31 -6.36
N LEU A 6 -11.08 64.10 -6.81
CA LEU A 6 -10.14 62.99 -6.97
C LEU A 6 -10.23 62.37 -8.39
N SER A 7 -9.20 62.70 -9.16
CA SER A 7 -8.48 61.97 -10.23
C SER A 7 -8.77 60.46 -10.39
N LEU A 8 -9.10 59.99 -11.60
CA LEU A 8 -8.19 59.41 -12.63
C LEU A 8 -7.49 58.07 -12.27
N ALA A 9 -7.99 57.01 -12.91
CA ALA A 9 -7.27 55.94 -13.62
C ALA A 9 -5.97 55.34 -13.02
N LYS A 10 -6.04 54.08 -12.55
CA LYS A 10 -5.15 52.97 -12.97
C LYS A 10 -5.45 51.67 -12.21
N GLY A 11 -5.58 50.57 -12.94
CA GLY A 11 -5.13 49.25 -12.46
C GLY A 11 -6.20 48.25 -12.03
N GLU A 12 -7.19 47.94 -12.87
CA GLU A 12 -7.91 46.67 -12.74
C GLU A 12 -7.02 45.53 -13.24
N THR A 13 -6.33 44.84 -12.32
CA THR A 13 -5.84 43.49 -12.57
C THR A 13 -7.02 42.54 -12.63
N HIS A 14 -7.61 42.40 -13.81
CA HIS A 14 -8.48 41.27 -14.13
C HIS A 14 -7.66 39.98 -14.07
N GLN A 15 -7.70 39.27 -12.95
CA GLN A 15 -7.38 37.84 -12.94
C GLN A 15 -8.48 37.14 -13.75
N SER A 16 -8.19 36.84 -15.00
CA SER A 16 -9.04 35.98 -15.82
C SER A 16 -9.18 34.61 -15.13
N PRO A 17 -10.39 34.02 -15.07
CA PRO A 17 -10.55 32.68 -14.54
C PRO A 17 -9.78 31.74 -15.47
N ILE A 18 -8.78 31.04 -14.92
CA ILE A 18 -7.98 30.05 -15.65
C ILE A 18 -8.93 28.97 -16.16
N HIS A 19 -9.37 29.10 -17.41
CA HIS A 19 -10.18 28.11 -18.10
C HIS A 19 -9.29 26.89 -18.37
N THR A 20 -9.17 26.02 -17.37
CA THR A 20 -8.37 24.80 -17.47
C THR A 20 -8.92 23.94 -18.62
N SER A 21 -8.06 23.58 -19.57
CA SER A 21 -8.46 22.76 -20.71
C SER A 21 -9.03 21.41 -20.24
N PRO A 22 -10.01 20.82 -20.95
CA PRO A 22 -10.60 19.53 -20.57
C PRO A 22 -9.55 18.42 -20.38
N LYS A 23 -8.52 18.38 -21.24
CA LYS A 23 -7.38 17.46 -21.13
C LYS A 23 -6.62 17.62 -19.80
N ARG A 24 -6.36 18.85 -19.38
CA ARG A 24 -5.65 19.14 -18.12
C ARG A 24 -6.49 18.73 -16.90
N LYS A 25 -7.81 18.98 -16.94
CA LYS A 25 -8.73 18.55 -15.86
C LYS A 25 -8.72 17.03 -15.68
N ASN A 26 -8.77 16.29 -16.78
CA ASN A 26 -8.71 14.82 -16.75
C ASN A 26 -7.37 14.31 -16.17
N LEU A 27 -6.25 14.89 -16.57
CA LEU A 27 -4.94 14.51 -16.02
C LEU A 27 -4.82 14.79 -14.52
N LEU A 28 -5.38 15.91 -14.05
CA LEU A 28 -5.41 16.22 -12.61
C LEU A 28 -6.25 15.20 -11.82
N ASP A 29 -7.39 14.77 -12.36
CA ASP A 29 -8.23 13.73 -11.74
C ASP A 29 -7.49 12.39 -11.66
N ILE A 30 -6.83 11.98 -12.75
CA ILE A 30 -6.04 10.74 -12.79
C ILE A 30 -4.90 10.79 -11.76
N VAL A 31 -4.10 11.85 -11.76
CA VAL A 31 -2.97 12.00 -10.82
C VAL A 31 -3.46 12.02 -9.37
N TYR A 32 -4.59 12.66 -9.11
CA TYR A 32 -5.21 12.64 -7.79
C TYR A 32 -5.59 11.20 -7.37
N LYS A 33 -6.34 10.49 -8.22
CA LYS A 33 -6.71 9.09 -8.00
C LYS A 33 -5.50 8.20 -7.78
N GLN A 34 -4.42 8.40 -8.55
CA GLN A 34 -3.17 7.66 -8.39
C GLN A 34 -2.55 7.89 -7.00
N HIS A 35 -2.50 9.14 -6.53
CA HIS A 35 -1.99 9.45 -5.20
C HIS A 35 -2.83 8.79 -4.09
N CYS A 36 -4.17 8.88 -4.18
CA CYS A 36 -5.05 8.25 -3.21
C CYS A 36 -4.89 6.72 -3.18
N THR A 37 -4.87 6.08 -4.35
CA THR A 37 -4.62 4.64 -4.45
C THR A 37 -3.26 4.27 -3.89
N LYS A 38 -2.22 5.03 -4.25
CA LYS A 38 -0.85 4.79 -3.75
C LYS A 38 -0.82 4.85 -2.24
N GLN A 39 -1.43 5.86 -1.64
CA GLN A 39 -1.48 6.01 -0.19
C GLN A 39 -2.17 4.80 0.46
N ARG A 40 -3.38 4.43 0.01
CA ARG A 40 -4.15 3.31 0.58
C ARG A 40 -3.43 1.97 0.47
N VAL A 41 -2.85 1.67 -0.70
CA VAL A 41 -2.10 0.44 -0.93
C VAL A 41 -0.83 0.44 -0.07
N ASN A 42 -0.14 1.58 0.02
CA ASN A 42 1.08 1.71 0.79
C ASN A 42 0.84 1.55 2.30
N GLU A 43 -0.26 2.05 2.83
CA GLU A 43 -0.66 1.82 4.24
C GLU A 43 -0.86 0.32 4.52
N SER A 44 -1.60 -0.38 3.66
CA SER A 44 -1.81 -1.84 3.78
C SER A 44 -0.49 -2.61 3.64
N TYR A 45 0.36 -2.20 2.70
CA TYR A 45 1.67 -2.78 2.46
C TYR A 45 2.60 -2.62 3.66
N ARG A 46 2.77 -1.39 4.19
CA ARG A 46 3.60 -1.13 5.36
C ARG A 46 3.14 -1.93 6.57
N LYS A 47 1.82 -2.02 6.78
CA LYS A 47 1.25 -2.81 7.89
C LYS A 47 1.64 -4.28 7.81
N LEU A 48 1.50 -4.88 6.63
CA LEU A 48 1.83 -6.29 6.44
C LEU A 48 3.36 -6.53 6.51
N LYS A 49 4.14 -5.66 5.88
CA LYS A 49 5.61 -5.65 5.98
C LYS A 49 6.07 -5.63 7.43
N ASN A 50 5.53 -4.71 8.24
CA ASN A 50 5.91 -4.54 9.64
C ASN A 50 5.50 -5.73 10.50
N ALA A 51 4.37 -6.37 10.22
CA ALA A 51 3.97 -7.58 10.91
C ALA A 51 4.94 -8.74 10.63
N PHE A 52 5.37 -8.92 9.38
CA PHE A 52 6.38 -9.91 9.04
C PHE A 52 7.77 -9.58 9.62
N LYS A 53 8.16 -8.29 9.63
CA LYS A 53 9.38 -7.83 10.32
C LYS A 53 9.35 -8.21 11.80
N LYS A 54 8.25 -7.86 12.49
CA LYS A 54 8.05 -8.22 13.91
C LYS A 54 8.13 -9.73 14.12
N LEU A 55 7.48 -10.53 13.27
CA LEU A 55 7.58 -12.00 13.34
C LEU A 55 9.02 -12.50 13.19
N HIS A 56 9.80 -11.92 12.26
CA HIS A 56 11.22 -12.25 12.09
C HIS A 56 12.02 -11.88 13.33
N ASP A 57 11.88 -10.65 13.82
CA ASP A 57 12.63 -10.13 14.96
C ASP A 57 12.29 -10.93 16.22
N ASP A 58 11.01 -11.13 16.53
CA ASP A 58 10.54 -11.94 17.66
C ASP A 58 11.07 -13.38 17.59
N TYR A 59 11.10 -13.97 16.39
CA TYR A 59 11.65 -15.32 16.17
C TYR A 59 13.13 -15.40 16.55
N LEU A 60 13.93 -14.37 16.22
CA LEU A 60 15.35 -14.31 16.58
C LEU A 60 15.54 -14.25 18.11
N HIS A 61 14.63 -13.58 18.83
CA HIS A 61 14.64 -13.48 20.28
C HIS A 61 14.21 -14.77 21.01
N THR A 62 13.64 -15.75 20.31
CA THR A 62 13.29 -17.05 20.91
C THR A 62 14.49 -17.94 21.24
N LYS A 63 15.70 -17.56 20.80
CA LYS A 63 16.93 -18.32 21.08
C LYS A 63 17.16 -18.45 22.60
N GLY A 64 17.63 -19.61 23.04
CA GLY A 64 17.89 -19.89 24.46
C GLY A 64 16.68 -20.25 25.33
N GLN A 65 15.45 -19.98 24.89
CA GLN A 65 14.25 -20.37 25.65
C GLN A 65 14.00 -21.90 25.64
N ASN A 66 13.24 -22.38 26.63
CA ASN A 66 12.76 -23.78 26.66
C ASN A 66 11.73 -24.05 25.54
N ILE A 67 11.51 -25.33 25.23
CA ILE A 67 10.67 -25.76 24.10
C ILE A 67 9.20 -25.34 24.26
N PHE A 68 8.65 -25.38 25.47
CA PHE A 68 7.26 -24.99 25.73
C PHE A 68 7.05 -23.50 25.50
N SER A 69 7.92 -22.64 26.04
CA SER A 69 7.87 -21.20 25.82
C SER A 69 8.00 -20.86 24.34
N LYS A 70 8.93 -21.51 23.63
CA LYS A 70 9.09 -21.34 22.17
C LYS A 70 7.83 -21.71 21.41
N TYR A 71 7.22 -22.84 21.76
CA TYR A 71 6.00 -23.31 21.11
C TYR A 71 4.86 -22.28 21.25
N ILE A 72 4.59 -21.81 22.48
CA ILE A 72 3.56 -20.80 22.75
C ILE A 72 3.87 -19.50 22.01
N GLN A 73 5.12 -19.02 22.05
CA GLN A 73 5.51 -17.79 21.38
C GLN A 73 5.39 -17.90 19.85
N MET A 74 5.77 -19.04 19.26
CA MET A 74 5.59 -19.28 17.81
C MET A 74 4.13 -19.28 17.40
N GLN A 75 3.24 -19.89 18.19
CA GLN A 75 1.80 -19.82 17.93
C GLN A 75 1.30 -18.36 17.98
N GLN A 76 1.73 -17.60 18.98
CA GLN A 76 1.35 -16.20 19.12
C GLN A 76 1.83 -15.35 17.94
N MET A 77 3.11 -15.44 17.57
CA MET A 77 3.67 -14.71 16.42
C MET A 77 2.89 -14.97 15.13
N ILE A 78 2.59 -16.24 14.83
CA ILE A 78 1.83 -16.61 13.63
C ILE A 78 0.38 -16.13 13.73
N CYS A 79 -0.24 -16.21 14.91
CA CYS A 79 -1.60 -15.70 15.13
C CYS A 79 -1.70 -14.18 14.90
N GLU A 80 -0.74 -13.41 15.43
CA GLU A 80 -0.67 -11.95 15.29
C GLU A 80 -0.51 -11.51 13.83
N VAL A 81 0.19 -12.28 12.99
CA VAL A 81 0.29 -12.00 11.56
C VAL A 81 -0.97 -12.43 10.82
N THR A 82 -1.46 -13.65 11.06
CA THR A 82 -2.59 -14.24 10.31
C THR A 82 -3.93 -13.58 10.62
N ILE A 83 -4.10 -12.93 11.78
CA ILE A 83 -5.31 -12.16 12.09
C ILE A 83 -5.51 -10.97 11.14
N LEU A 84 -4.43 -10.43 10.56
CA LEU A 84 -4.51 -9.33 9.59
C LEU A 84 -5.33 -9.72 8.36
N GLU A 85 -5.33 -10.99 7.97
CA GLU A 85 -6.11 -11.47 6.83
C GLU A 85 -7.62 -11.36 7.08
N LYS A 86 -8.06 -11.48 8.33
CA LYS A 86 -9.48 -11.31 8.72
C LYS A 86 -9.87 -9.84 8.87
N GLN A 87 -8.89 -8.94 8.95
CA GLN A 87 -9.11 -7.50 9.12
C GLN A 87 -9.19 -6.82 7.74
N TYR A 88 -10.23 -7.14 6.97
CA TYR A 88 -10.46 -6.65 5.60
C TYR A 88 -10.50 -5.11 5.46
N TRP A 89 -10.79 -4.40 6.55
CA TRP A 89 -10.77 -2.94 6.62
C TRP A 89 -9.34 -2.36 6.76
N GLN A 90 -8.38 -3.17 7.21
CA GLN A 90 -6.99 -2.78 7.42
C GLN A 90 -6.07 -3.23 6.28
N LEU A 91 -6.45 -4.27 5.53
CA LEU A 91 -5.74 -4.74 4.34
C LEU A 91 -6.65 -4.69 3.11
N ILE A 92 -6.36 -3.77 2.20
CA ILE A 92 -7.13 -3.62 0.97
C ILE A 92 -7.09 -4.89 0.12
N ASN A 93 -8.25 -5.35 -0.36
CA ASN A 93 -8.32 -6.46 -1.31
C ASN A 93 -8.08 -5.91 -2.71
N VAL A 94 -7.00 -6.37 -3.33
CA VAL A 94 -6.60 -5.97 -4.68
C VAL A 94 -6.70 -7.22 -5.56
N PRO A 95 -7.36 -7.13 -6.73
CA PRO A 95 -7.40 -8.25 -7.66
C PRO A 95 -6.00 -8.61 -8.15
N GLU A 96 -5.79 -9.86 -8.57
CA GLU A 96 -4.56 -10.23 -9.25
C GLU A 96 -4.60 -9.74 -10.72
N PRO A 97 -3.43 -9.45 -11.34
CA PRO A 97 -3.37 -9.10 -12.75
C PRO A 97 -3.82 -10.27 -13.62
N GLU A 98 -4.64 -10.01 -14.64
CA GLU A 98 -5.05 -11.06 -15.58
C GLU A 98 -3.89 -11.39 -16.55
N PRO A 99 -3.77 -12.63 -17.06
CA PRO A 99 -2.62 -13.03 -17.88
C PRO A 99 -2.39 -12.20 -19.14
N SER A 100 -3.46 -11.62 -19.72
CA SER A 100 -3.41 -10.78 -20.93
C SER A 100 -3.49 -9.27 -20.63
N GLU A 101 -3.59 -8.88 -19.37
CA GLU A 101 -3.82 -7.49 -18.97
C GLU A 101 -2.50 -6.70 -18.95
N GLY A 102 -2.50 -5.53 -19.61
CA GLY A 102 -1.37 -4.61 -19.57
C GLY A 102 -1.17 -4.01 -18.18
N ALA A 103 0.06 -3.66 -17.81
CA ALA A 103 0.37 -3.10 -16.50
C ALA A 103 -0.43 -1.83 -16.17
N ASN A 104 -0.66 -0.97 -17.17
CA ASN A 104 -1.43 0.26 -17.03
C ASN A 104 -2.94 -0.03 -16.87
N ASP A 105 -3.45 -1.03 -17.58
CA ASP A 105 -4.86 -1.43 -17.51
C ASP A 105 -5.15 -2.01 -16.13
N TYR A 106 -4.25 -2.86 -15.63
CA TYR A 106 -4.30 -3.39 -14.26
C TYR A 106 -4.31 -2.29 -13.21
N VAL A 107 -3.38 -1.32 -13.28
CA VAL A 107 -3.36 -0.21 -12.31
C VAL A 107 -4.65 0.62 -12.39
N SER A 108 -5.19 0.84 -13.60
CA SER A 108 -6.43 1.60 -13.79
C SER A 108 -7.63 0.89 -13.17
N ARG A 109 -7.74 -0.44 -13.37
CA ARG A 109 -8.77 -1.28 -12.75
C ARG A 109 -8.69 -1.25 -11.23
N VAL A 110 -7.48 -1.37 -10.67
CA VAL A 110 -7.26 -1.25 -9.23
C VAL A 110 -7.63 0.14 -8.73
N MET A 111 -7.23 1.21 -9.43
CA MET A 111 -7.58 2.58 -9.04
C MET A 111 -9.09 2.78 -8.95
N GLU A 112 -9.86 2.21 -9.88
CA GLU A 112 -11.32 2.30 -9.84
C GLU A 112 -11.89 1.60 -8.59
N ILE A 113 -11.45 0.38 -8.30
CA ILE A 113 -11.87 -0.39 -7.12
C ILE A 113 -11.48 0.31 -5.81
N VAL A 114 -10.28 0.88 -5.76
CA VAL A 114 -9.72 1.50 -4.56
C VAL A 114 -10.27 2.90 -4.32
N ASN A 115 -10.70 3.65 -5.34
CA ASN A 115 -11.10 5.07 -5.17
C ASN A 115 -12.62 5.31 -5.12
N ILE A 116 -13.47 4.28 -5.01
CA ILE A 116 -14.96 4.38 -4.99
C ILE A 116 -15.51 5.42 -3.98
N THR A 117 -14.71 5.88 -3.01
CA THR A 117 -15.16 6.73 -1.89
C THR A 117 -14.71 8.20 -1.92
N GLN A 118 -13.97 8.69 -2.93
CA GLN A 118 -13.40 10.05 -2.88
C GLN A 118 -13.80 10.95 -4.05
N LEU A 119 -14.82 11.79 -3.83
CA LEU A 119 -15.21 12.93 -4.67
C LEU A 119 -14.54 14.20 -4.13
N GLY A 120 -13.33 14.53 -4.59
CA GLY A 120 -12.74 15.83 -4.26
C GLY A 120 -11.35 16.03 -4.83
N VAL A 121 -11.23 16.81 -5.90
CA VAL A 121 -9.93 17.19 -6.50
C VAL A 121 -9.27 18.28 -5.65
N PRO A 122 -8.11 18.05 -5.01
CA PRO A 122 -7.33 19.12 -4.43
C PRO A 122 -6.72 19.94 -5.56
N ARG A 123 -6.94 21.25 -5.53
CA ARG A 123 -6.34 22.19 -6.48
C ARG A 123 -4.82 22.25 -6.23
N ARG A 124 -4.03 21.54 -7.04
CA ARG A 124 -2.58 21.78 -7.14
C ARG A 124 -2.32 22.95 -8.11
N PRO A 125 -1.77 24.10 -7.65
CA PRO A 125 -1.36 25.18 -8.55
C PRO A 125 -0.03 24.84 -9.25
N GLY A 126 0.12 25.23 -10.51
CA GLY A 126 1.44 25.53 -11.10
C GLY A 126 2.07 24.57 -12.12
N LEU A 127 1.75 23.28 -12.15
CA LEU A 127 2.45 22.36 -13.08
C LEU A 127 2.00 22.56 -14.54
N SER A 128 2.91 22.45 -15.52
CA SER A 128 2.54 22.39 -16.94
C SER A 128 1.76 21.12 -17.26
N THR A 129 0.99 21.11 -18.36
CA THR A 129 0.29 19.91 -18.83
C THR A 129 1.25 18.76 -19.16
N ASN A 130 2.46 19.08 -19.65
CA ASN A 130 3.50 18.09 -19.93
C ASN A 130 4.07 17.50 -18.63
N ASP A 131 4.27 18.33 -17.60
CA ASP A 131 4.75 17.86 -16.30
C ASP A 131 3.72 16.96 -15.62
N LEU A 132 2.42 17.27 -15.77
CA LEU A 132 1.33 16.42 -15.29
C LEU A 132 1.30 15.05 -15.98
N GLN A 133 1.54 15.01 -17.30
CA GLN A 133 1.62 13.75 -18.05
C GLN A 133 2.82 12.92 -17.57
N ASN A 134 3.99 13.54 -17.46
CA ASN A 134 5.20 12.87 -16.98
C ASN A 134 5.01 12.33 -15.55
N GLU A 135 4.33 13.08 -14.68
CA GLU A 135 4.01 12.63 -13.32
C GLU A 135 3.04 11.46 -13.32
N CYS A 136 2.01 11.51 -14.17
CA CYS A 136 1.06 10.42 -14.35
C CYS A 136 1.77 9.11 -14.74
N ASP A 137 2.67 9.17 -15.73
CA ASP A 137 3.40 8.00 -16.22
C ASP A 137 4.34 7.44 -15.14
N ARG A 138 5.07 8.31 -14.42
CA ARG A 138 5.90 7.92 -13.28
C ARG A 138 5.08 7.25 -12.17
N MET A 139 3.92 7.82 -11.85
CA MET A 139 3.04 7.31 -10.80
C MET A 139 2.42 5.97 -11.16
N PHE A 140 2.06 5.72 -12.42
CA PHE A 140 1.61 4.42 -12.91
C PHE A 140 2.66 3.32 -12.64
N ILE A 141 3.91 3.58 -13.03
CA ILE A 141 5.00 2.62 -12.83
C ILE A 141 5.24 2.37 -11.33
N ALA A 142 5.23 3.43 -10.52
CA ALA A 142 5.41 3.32 -9.08
C ALA A 142 4.28 2.51 -8.41
N LEU A 143 3.03 2.76 -8.82
CA LEU A 143 1.85 2.03 -8.35
C LEU A 143 1.93 0.55 -8.72
N TYR A 144 2.24 0.23 -9.97
CA TYR A 144 2.38 -1.14 -10.43
C TYR A 144 3.40 -1.92 -9.58
N ARG A 145 4.58 -1.32 -9.36
CA ARG A 145 5.64 -1.92 -8.52
C ARG A 145 5.17 -2.15 -7.08
N LEU A 146 4.50 -1.16 -6.48
CA LEU A 146 3.96 -1.27 -5.12
C LEU A 146 2.88 -2.37 -5.03
N LEU A 147 1.96 -2.43 -5.99
CA LEU A 147 0.91 -3.45 -6.05
C LEU A 147 1.50 -4.85 -6.15
N ARG A 148 2.51 -5.05 -7.01
CA ARG A 148 3.21 -6.34 -7.14
C ARG A 148 3.86 -6.77 -5.82
N LYS A 149 4.55 -5.85 -5.14
CA LYS A 149 5.15 -6.12 -3.81
C LYS A 149 4.09 -6.49 -2.78
N TYR A 150 2.99 -5.73 -2.74
CA TYR A 150 1.88 -5.97 -1.82
C TYR A 150 1.21 -7.33 -2.06
N LEU A 151 0.94 -7.68 -3.33
CA LEU A 151 0.34 -8.98 -3.68
C LEU A 151 1.22 -10.16 -3.25
N LYS A 152 2.54 -10.07 -3.45
CA LYS A 152 3.47 -11.11 -2.97
C LYS A 152 3.39 -11.28 -1.45
N LEU A 153 3.37 -10.19 -0.68
CA LEU A 153 3.19 -10.29 0.78
C LEU A 153 1.83 -10.89 1.16
N ARG A 154 0.77 -10.58 0.40
CA ARG A 154 -0.57 -11.16 0.61
C ARG A 154 -0.59 -12.66 0.34
N GLU A 155 0.17 -13.14 -0.64
CA GLU A 155 0.32 -14.56 -0.94
C GLU A 155 0.97 -15.31 0.24
N ILE A 156 2.10 -14.80 0.74
CA ILE A 156 2.77 -15.33 1.94
C ILE A 156 1.82 -15.39 3.13
N LEU A 157 1.02 -14.33 3.34
CA LEU A 157 0.04 -14.27 4.42
C LEU A 157 -1.06 -15.34 4.28
N LYS A 158 -1.58 -15.54 3.06
CA LYS A 158 -2.61 -16.56 2.77
C LYS A 158 -2.07 -17.96 3.03
N GLU A 159 -0.86 -18.26 2.57
CA GLU A 159 -0.19 -19.55 2.78
C GLU A 159 0.05 -19.80 4.27
N LEU A 160 0.68 -18.84 4.97
CA LEU A 160 0.92 -18.92 6.41
C LEU A 160 -0.36 -19.17 7.20
N LYS A 161 -1.45 -18.47 6.85
CA LYS A 161 -2.76 -18.68 7.46
C LYS A 161 -3.29 -20.09 7.20
N SER A 162 -3.24 -20.55 5.95
CA SER A 162 -3.72 -21.87 5.54
C SER A 162 -2.99 -22.99 6.31
N ASP A 163 -1.67 -22.93 6.34
CA ASP A 163 -0.81 -23.88 7.03
C ASP A 163 -1.06 -23.86 8.53
N PHE A 164 -1.12 -22.67 9.13
CA PHE A 164 -1.38 -22.52 10.55
C PHE A 164 -2.75 -23.07 10.94
N HIS A 165 -3.78 -22.80 10.13
CA HIS A 165 -5.13 -23.32 10.33
C HIS A 165 -5.20 -24.85 10.22
N SER A 166 -4.42 -25.43 9.30
CA SER A 166 -4.34 -26.88 9.07
C SER A 166 -3.58 -27.58 10.19
N SER A 167 -2.59 -26.91 10.80
CA SER A 167 -1.82 -27.45 11.93
C SER A 167 -2.61 -27.61 13.22
N ARG A 168 -3.85 -27.08 13.31
CA ARG A 168 -4.54 -26.92 14.61
C ARG A 168 -4.78 -28.22 15.36
N PHE A 169 -4.93 -29.31 14.63
CA PHE A 169 -5.28 -30.63 15.16
C PHE A 169 -4.06 -31.49 15.50
N LEU A 170 -2.85 -30.98 15.24
CA LEU A 170 -1.62 -31.73 15.48
C LEU A 170 -1.20 -31.66 16.96
N PRO A 171 -0.66 -32.75 17.52
CA PRO A 171 -0.04 -32.74 18.84
C PRO A 171 1.14 -31.75 18.95
N ILE A 172 1.51 -31.37 20.18
CA ILE A 172 2.49 -30.30 20.44
C ILE A 172 3.82 -30.52 19.71
N VAL A 173 4.40 -31.72 19.79
CA VAL A 173 5.74 -32.01 19.21
C VAL A 173 5.76 -31.89 17.68
N PRO A 174 4.91 -32.61 16.91
CA PRO A 174 4.87 -32.44 15.46
C PRO A 174 4.47 -31.02 15.06
N ARG A 175 3.52 -30.41 15.79
CA ARG A 175 3.09 -29.04 15.51
C ARG A 175 4.21 -28.03 15.70
N TYR A 176 5.02 -28.16 16.75
CA TYR A 176 6.17 -27.29 16.99
C TYR A 176 7.13 -27.25 15.80
N SER A 177 7.45 -28.41 15.23
CA SER A 177 8.31 -28.50 14.05
C SER A 177 7.74 -27.74 12.84
N LEU A 178 6.42 -27.83 12.64
CA LEU A 178 5.72 -27.13 11.58
C LEU A 178 5.65 -25.61 11.82
N LEU A 179 5.29 -25.15 13.01
CA LEU A 179 5.28 -23.70 13.32
C LEU A 179 6.65 -23.08 13.06
N LYS A 180 7.71 -23.77 13.47
CA LYS A 180 9.09 -23.37 13.20
C LYS A 180 9.38 -23.32 11.70
N SER A 181 8.89 -24.30 10.93
CA SER A 181 9.06 -24.33 9.47
C SER A 181 8.30 -23.20 8.79
N MET A 182 7.05 -22.93 9.19
CA MET A 182 6.22 -21.84 8.67
C MET A 182 6.91 -20.49 8.83
N ILE A 183 7.39 -20.17 10.05
CA ILE A 183 8.13 -18.93 10.32
C ILE A 183 9.39 -18.84 9.46
N LYS A 184 10.15 -19.94 9.36
CA LYS A 184 11.35 -19.97 8.51
C LYS A 184 11.02 -19.81 7.04
N SER A 185 9.89 -20.32 6.55
CA SER A 185 9.44 -20.17 5.16
C SER A 185 9.23 -18.68 4.87
N VAL A 186 8.45 -17.99 5.71
CA VAL A 186 8.22 -16.54 5.62
C VAL A 186 9.53 -15.75 5.60
N ILE A 187 10.46 -16.05 6.53
CA ILE A 187 11.73 -15.33 6.65
C ILE A 187 12.65 -15.54 5.43
N ARG A 188 12.59 -16.74 4.82
CA ARG A 188 13.44 -17.12 3.69
C ARG A 188 12.84 -16.76 2.33
N GLU A 189 11.57 -16.40 2.30
CA GLU A 189 10.86 -16.06 1.07
C GLU A 189 11.57 -14.89 0.38
N PRO A 190 12.06 -15.05 -0.88
CA PRO A 190 12.81 -14.03 -1.57
C PRO A 190 12.09 -12.67 -1.63
N ALA A 191 10.78 -12.70 -1.84
CA ALA A 191 9.95 -11.50 -1.85
C ALA A 191 10.01 -10.73 -0.53
N PHE A 192 10.00 -11.43 0.62
CA PHE A 192 10.11 -10.80 1.92
C PHE A 192 11.54 -10.30 2.19
N VAL A 193 12.57 -11.07 1.84
CA VAL A 193 13.97 -10.69 2.02
C VAL A 193 14.31 -9.39 1.28
N GLU A 194 13.86 -9.26 0.02
CA GLU A 194 14.02 -8.02 -0.76
C GLU A 194 13.38 -6.82 -0.07
N ILE A 195 12.19 -7.01 0.52
CA ILE A 195 11.41 -5.95 1.16
C ILE A 195 11.93 -5.61 2.56
N TYR A 196 12.49 -6.57 3.30
CA TYR A 196 12.91 -6.42 4.69
C TYR A 196 13.93 -5.27 4.85
N HIS A 197 14.87 -5.15 3.91
CA HIS A 197 15.93 -4.12 3.93
C HIS A 197 15.52 -2.79 3.29
N GLU A 198 14.34 -2.69 2.68
CA GLU A 198 13.88 -1.44 2.08
C GLU A 198 13.55 -0.43 3.20
N PRO A 199 14.05 0.82 3.13
CA PRO A 199 13.72 1.85 4.12
C PRO A 199 12.22 2.11 4.12
N ASP A 200 11.67 2.44 5.29
CA ASP A 200 10.29 2.89 5.39
C ASP A 200 10.22 4.34 4.87
N ILE A 201 9.97 4.48 3.57
CA ILE A 201 9.51 5.73 2.93
C ILE A 201 8.21 6.13 3.59
#